data_AF-A0A6D2JK18-F1
#
_entry.id   AF-A0A6D2JK18-F1
#
_cell.length_a   1.000
_cell.length_b   1.000
_cell.length_c   1.000
_cell.angle_alpha   90.00
_cell.angle_beta   90.00
_cell.angle_gamma   90.00
#
_symmetry.space_group_name_H-M   'P 1'
#
loop_
_entity.id
_entity.type
_entity.pdbx_description
1 polymer ?
#
loop_
_entity_poly.entity_id
_entity_poly.type
_entity_poly.pdbx_seq_one_letter_code
_entity_poly.pdbx_strand_id
1 'polypeptide(L)'
;MSWPTHCLDACSKFASYVRQDGFLFYENRLCVPNCSLRDLFVREAHGGGLMGHFGVAKTIQIMRDHFHWPHMIRDVERICARCTTCKLAKSKVQPHGLYTPLPIPSQPWTDVSMDFVLGLPRTRHGKDSIFDCG
;
A
#
# COMPACT_ATOMS: atom_id res chain seq x y z
N MET A 1 6.42 -26.72 29.37
CA MET A 1 4.95 -26.56 29.38
C MET A 1 4.37 -27.81 28.72
N SER A 2 3.97 -28.77 29.56
CA SER A 2 3.53 -30.12 29.21
C SER A 2 2.03 -30.13 28.90
N TRP A 3 1.62 -30.87 27.86
CA TRP A 3 0.22 -31.11 27.51
C TRP A 3 -0.06 -32.62 27.46
N PRO A 4 -1.27 -33.07 27.83
CA PRO A 4 -1.55 -34.49 28.01
C PRO A 4 -1.86 -35.19 26.69
N THR A 5 -1.38 -36.42 26.56
CA THR A 5 -1.60 -37.37 25.47
C THR A 5 -2.80 -38.28 25.82
N HIS A 6 -3.87 -38.28 25.02
CA HIS A 6 -4.82 -39.41 24.84
C HIS A 6 -5.81 -39.04 23.71
N CYS A 7 -5.70 -39.62 22.50
CA CYS A 7 -6.21 -40.90 21.98
C CYS A 7 -7.69 -40.91 21.48
N LEU A 8 -7.79 -41.09 20.15
CA LEU A 8 -8.70 -41.90 19.32
C LEU A 8 -10.19 -41.51 19.09
N ASP A 9 -10.50 -41.48 17.78
CA ASP A 9 -11.77 -41.69 17.06
C ASP A 9 -13.03 -40.87 17.37
N ALA A 10 -13.41 -40.00 16.43
CA ALA A 10 -14.69 -40.04 15.69
C ALA A 10 -14.95 -38.71 14.93
N CYS A 11 -15.67 -38.85 13.82
CA CYS A 11 -16.14 -37.83 12.88
C CYS A 11 -16.76 -36.58 13.54
N SER A 12 -16.41 -35.38 13.02
CA SER A 12 -17.20 -34.11 12.91
C SER A 12 -16.48 -32.85 13.42
N LYS A 13 -16.11 -31.97 12.48
CA LYS A 13 -16.02 -30.49 12.62
C LYS A 13 -15.46 -29.92 13.94
N PHE A 14 -14.15 -30.01 14.16
CA PHE A 14 -13.42 -28.98 14.91
C PHE A 14 -12.04 -28.84 14.28
N ALA A 15 -11.69 -27.65 13.80
CA ALA A 15 -10.36 -27.37 13.27
C ALA A 15 -9.32 -27.54 14.38
N SER A 16 -8.78 -28.76 14.49
CA SER A 16 -7.74 -29.11 15.42
C SER A 16 -6.38 -28.79 14.81
N TYR A 17 -5.48 -28.30 15.65
CA TYR A 17 -4.08 -28.18 15.26
C TYR A 17 -3.52 -29.59 15.03
N VAL A 18 -2.84 -29.81 13.90
CA VAL A 18 -2.24 -31.10 13.54
C VAL A 18 -0.73 -30.93 13.46
N ARG A 19 0.02 -31.87 14.03
CA ARG A 19 1.48 -31.91 13.91
C ARG A 19 1.88 -32.96 12.88
N GLN A 20 2.60 -32.57 11.84
CA GLN A 20 3.06 -33.44 10.77
C GLN A 20 4.51 -33.10 10.41
N ASP A 21 5.38 -34.12 10.33
CA ASP A 21 6.80 -33.99 9.98
C ASP A 21 7.57 -32.94 10.80
N GLY A 22 7.17 -32.77 12.07
CA GLY A 22 7.75 -31.78 12.98
C GLY A 22 7.12 -30.38 12.92
N PHE A 23 6.25 -30.11 11.95
CA PHE A 23 5.56 -28.84 11.74
C PHE A 23 4.13 -28.86 12.31
N LEU A 24 3.61 -27.68 12.64
CA LEU A 24 2.24 -27.51 13.14
C LEU A 24 1.37 -26.91 12.04
N PHE A 25 0.16 -27.44 11.86
CA PHE A 25 -0.81 -26.98 10.87
C PHE A 25 -2.14 -26.61 11.54
N TYR A 26 -2.81 -25.60 11.00
CA TYR A 26 -4.15 -25.18 11.41
C TYR A 26 -5.03 -25.05 10.15
N GLU A 27 -6.03 -25.91 10.02
CA GLU A 27 -6.88 -26.00 8.81
C GLU A 27 -6.04 -26.09 7.53
N ASN A 28 -5.06 -26.99 7.50
CA ASN A 28 -4.14 -27.20 6.38
C ASN A 28 -3.16 -26.06 6.07
N ARG A 29 -3.06 -25.04 6.95
CA ARG A 29 -2.11 -23.93 6.84
C ARG A 29 -0.96 -24.09 7.80
N LEU A 30 0.26 -23.80 7.36
CA LEU A 30 1.46 -23.93 8.19
C LEU A 30 1.47 -22.86 9.30
N CYS A 31 1.57 -23.32 10.54
CA CYS A 31 1.69 -22.45 11.71
C CYS A 31 3.13 -21.93 11.82
N VAL A 32 3.30 -20.60 11.67
CA VAL A 32 4.63 -19.99 11.71
C VAL A 32 4.96 -19.49 13.12
N PRO A 33 6.05 -19.95 13.76
CA PRO A 33 6.46 -19.45 15.07
C PRO A 33 6.84 -17.97 15.01
N ASN A 34 6.92 -17.32 16.18
CA ASN A 34 7.32 -15.91 16.26
C ASN A 34 8.82 -15.76 15.97
N CYS A 35 9.17 -15.71 14.68
CA CYS A 35 10.53 -15.65 14.16
C CYS A 35 10.60 -14.81 12.87
N SER A 36 11.81 -14.59 12.37
CA SER A 36 12.08 -13.79 11.16
C SER A 36 11.39 -14.31 9.90
N LEU A 37 10.99 -15.59 9.87
CA LEU A 37 10.26 -16.17 8.72
C LEU A 37 8.93 -15.45 8.46
N ARG A 38 8.26 -14.93 9.48
CA ARG A 38 7.03 -14.14 9.29
C ARG A 38 7.29 -12.91 8.43
N ASP A 39 8.38 -12.21 8.70
CA ASP A 39 8.79 -11.02 7.94
C ASP A 39 9.16 -11.39 6.51
N LEU A 40 9.91 -12.48 6.33
CA LEU A 40 10.29 -13.00 5.02
C LEU A 40 9.06 -13.34 4.16
N PHE A 41 8.13 -14.14 4.68
CA PHE A 41 6.95 -14.54 3.92
C PHE A 41 6.06 -13.36 3.54
N VAL A 42 5.87 -12.41 4.47
CA VAL A 42 5.07 -11.21 4.18
C VAL A 42 5.76 -10.34 3.12
N ARG A 43 7.08 -10.17 3.19
CA ARG A 43 7.82 -9.40 2.17
C ARG A 43 7.73 -10.03 0.79
N GLU A 44 7.83 -11.35 0.71
CA GLU A 44 7.71 -12.08 -0.55
C GLU A 44 6.29 -11.97 -1.13
N ALA A 45 5.26 -12.15 -0.31
CA ALA A 45 3.86 -11.98 -0.73
C ALA A 45 3.53 -10.53 -1.10
N HIS A 46 4.18 -9.56 -0.46
CA HIS A 46 3.98 -8.13 -0.69
C HIS A 46 4.65 -7.69 -1.99
N GLY A 47 5.94 -7.98 -2.18
CA GLY A 47 6.76 -7.42 -3.26
C GLY A 47 7.92 -8.30 -3.71
N GLY A 48 7.79 -9.63 -3.57
CA GLY A 48 8.73 -10.60 -4.14
C GLY A 48 8.90 -10.43 -5.66
N GLY A 49 9.89 -11.10 -6.27
CA GLY A 49 10.42 -10.77 -7.60
C GLY A 49 9.43 -10.70 -8.78
N LEU A 50 8.24 -11.28 -8.65
CA LEU A 50 7.14 -11.22 -9.65
C LEU A 50 5.92 -10.39 -9.19
N MET A 51 5.95 -9.83 -7.97
CA MET A 51 4.83 -9.18 -7.30
C MET A 51 5.03 -7.65 -7.28
N GLY A 52 4.04 -6.91 -7.78
CA GLY A 52 4.10 -5.45 -7.94
C GLY A 52 3.81 -4.63 -6.68
N HIS A 53 4.33 -5.02 -5.50
CA HIS A 53 4.06 -4.31 -4.23
C HIS A 53 2.56 -4.23 -3.87
N PHE A 54 1.91 -5.38 -3.68
CA PHE A 54 0.49 -5.43 -3.38
C PHE A 54 0.11 -4.71 -2.09
N GLY A 55 -1.11 -4.17 -2.08
CA GLY A 55 -1.72 -3.62 -0.87
C GLY A 55 -1.90 -4.67 0.23
N VAL A 56 -2.14 -4.18 1.45
CA VAL A 56 -2.28 -5.01 2.66
C VAL A 56 -3.35 -6.09 2.51
N ALA A 57 -4.53 -5.75 1.99
CA ALA A 57 -5.63 -6.71 1.85
C ALA A 57 -5.26 -7.92 0.98
N LYS A 58 -4.64 -7.67 -0.18
CA LYS A 58 -4.20 -8.74 -1.08
C LYS A 58 -3.05 -9.55 -0.49
N THR A 59 -2.14 -8.89 0.23
CA THR A 59 -1.07 -9.58 0.96
C THR A 59 -1.65 -10.53 2.02
N ILE A 60 -2.65 -10.09 2.80
CA ILE A 60 -3.34 -10.93 3.79
C ILE A 60 -4.01 -12.13 3.12
N GLN A 61 -4.66 -11.94 1.97
CA GLN A 61 -5.29 -13.03 1.24
C GLN A 61 -4.28 -14.12 0.87
N ILE A 62 -3.17 -13.74 0.22
CA ILE A 62 -2.10 -14.67 -0.15
C ILE A 62 -1.54 -15.39 1.09
N MET A 63 -1.30 -14.65 2.18
CA MET A 63 -0.77 -15.24 3.41
C MET A 63 -1.74 -16.25 4.04
N ARG A 64 -3.05 -16.01 3.98
CA ARG A 64 -4.09 -16.88 4.52
C ARG A 64 -4.24 -18.19 3.77
N ASP A 65 -3.80 -18.28 2.52
CA ASP A 65 -3.92 -19.52 1.74
C ASP A 65 -2.91 -20.58 2.22
N HIS A 66 -1.77 -20.16 2.77
CA HIS A 66 -0.65 -21.05 3.10
C HIS A 66 -0.24 -21.04 4.57
N PHE A 67 -0.44 -19.93 5.28
CA PHE A 67 0.12 -19.73 6.61
C PHE A 67 -0.91 -19.33 7.66
N HIS A 68 -0.59 -19.61 8.91
CA HIS A 68 -1.38 -19.20 10.05
C HIS A 68 -0.49 -18.80 11.24
N TRP A 69 -0.86 -17.73 11.94
CA TRP A 69 -0.39 -17.46 13.29
C TRP A 69 -1.28 -16.42 13.99
N PRO A 70 -1.27 -16.38 15.34
CA PRO A 70 -1.98 -15.35 16.08
C PRO A 70 -1.51 -13.94 15.70
N HIS A 71 -2.45 -13.04 15.43
CA HIS A 71 -2.19 -11.65 15.03
C HIS A 71 -1.52 -11.45 13.67
N MET A 72 -1.64 -12.41 12.74
CA MET A 72 -1.10 -12.31 11.38
C MET A 72 -1.46 -11.01 10.65
N ILE A 73 -2.71 -10.57 10.74
CA ILE A 73 -3.18 -9.32 10.10
C ILE A 73 -2.35 -8.11 10.58
N ARG A 74 -2.18 -7.99 11.90
CA ARG A 74 -1.41 -6.89 12.52
C ARG A 74 0.05 -6.93 12.11
N ASP A 75 0.64 -8.12 11.97
CA ASP A 75 2.03 -8.26 11.52
C ASP A 75 2.15 -7.88 10.04
N VAL A 76 1.24 -8.34 9.17
CA VAL A 76 1.22 -7.99 7.75
C VAL A 76 1.09 -6.48 7.56
N GLU A 77 0.15 -5.83 8.24
CA GLU A 77 -0.03 -4.38 8.22
C GLU A 77 1.26 -3.65 8.59
N ARG A 78 1.91 -4.07 9.70
CA ARG A 78 3.14 -3.46 10.19
C ARG A 78 4.29 -3.59 9.19
N ILE A 79 4.43 -4.74 8.54
CA ILE A 79 5.51 -5.01 7.60
C ILE A 79 5.28 -4.26 6.29
N CYS A 80 4.08 -4.31 5.72
CA CYS A 80 3.74 -3.54 4.52
C CYS A 80 3.87 -2.03 4.76
N ALA A 81 3.49 -1.53 5.95
CA ALA A 81 3.67 -0.13 6.33
C ALA A 81 5.14 0.30 6.44
N ARG A 82 6.10 -0.64 6.50
CA ARG A 82 7.55 -0.35 6.50
C ARG A 82 8.17 -0.37 5.11
N CYS A 83 7.45 -0.81 4.08
CA CYS A 83 7.96 -0.85 2.71
C CYS A 83 8.34 0.55 2.21
N THR A 84 9.62 0.74 1.89
CA THR A 84 10.15 2.02 1.38
C THR A 84 9.65 2.31 -0.02
N THR A 85 9.59 1.31 -0.90
CA THR A 85 9.07 1.45 -2.27
C THR A 85 7.63 1.97 -2.27
N CYS A 86 6.75 1.38 -1.47
CA CYS A 86 5.37 1.85 -1.34
C CYS A 86 5.27 3.25 -0.72
N LYS A 87 6.14 3.58 0.24
CA LYS A 87 6.16 4.93 0.84
C LYS A 87 6.59 6.00 -0.15
N LEU A 88 7.59 5.72 -0.98
CA LEU A 88 8.07 6.64 -2.00
C LEU A 88 7.09 6.77 -3.17
N ALA A 89 6.46 5.67 -3.58
CA ALA A 89 5.46 5.66 -4.65
C ALA A 89 4.16 6.38 -4.24
N LYS A 90 3.81 6.39 -2.95
CA LYS A 90 2.68 7.17 -2.45
C LYS A 90 3.04 8.66 -2.46
N SER A 91 2.59 9.38 -3.49
CA SER A 91 2.58 10.85 -3.45
C SER A 91 1.76 11.30 -2.24
N LYS A 92 2.37 12.07 -1.33
CA LYS A 92 1.60 12.85 -0.36
C LYS A 92 0.89 13.94 -1.13
N VAL A 93 -0.32 13.68 -1.60
CA VAL A 93 -1.23 14.76 -1.97
C VAL A 93 -1.57 15.44 -0.66
N GLN A 94 -0.79 16.46 -0.32
CA GLN A 94 -1.27 17.43 0.64
C GLN A 94 -2.51 18.03 0.00
N PRO A 95 -3.64 18.16 0.72
CA PRO A 95 -4.68 19.04 0.24
C PRO A 95 -3.99 20.39 0.05
N HIS A 96 -3.83 20.81 -1.20
CA HIS A 96 -3.50 22.20 -1.50
C HIS A 96 -4.51 22.99 -0.68
N GLY A 97 -4.02 23.77 0.29
CA GLY A 97 -4.89 24.45 1.24
C GLY A 97 -5.99 25.22 0.52
N LEU A 98 -6.97 25.71 1.26
CA LEU A 98 -7.97 26.61 0.69
C LEU A 98 -7.28 27.69 -0.15
N TYR A 99 -7.63 27.77 -1.43
CA TYR A 99 -7.17 28.86 -2.29
C TYR A 99 -7.55 30.17 -1.60
N THR A 100 -6.56 31.01 -1.27
CA THR A 100 -6.80 32.37 -0.77
C THR A 100 -6.95 33.27 -1.99
N PRO A 101 -8.18 33.64 -2.40
CA PRO A 101 -8.34 34.54 -3.53
C PRO A 101 -7.71 35.89 -3.21
N LEU A 102 -7.14 36.52 -4.22
CA LEU A 102 -6.72 37.92 -4.12
C LEU A 102 -7.97 38.80 -3.86
N PRO A 103 -7.82 39.90 -3.12
CA PRO A 103 -8.90 40.87 -2.96
C PRO A 103 -9.34 41.41 -4.32
N ILE A 104 -10.63 41.73 -4.46
CA ILE A 104 -11.17 42.31 -5.68
C ILE A 104 -10.59 43.73 -5.84
N PRO A 105 -9.99 44.08 -7.00
CA PRO A 105 -9.48 45.42 -7.24
C PRO A 105 -10.62 46.46 -7.18
N SER A 106 -10.38 47.60 -6.53
CA SER A 106 -11.39 48.66 -6.38
C SER A 106 -11.38 49.67 -7.52
N GLN A 107 -10.30 49.74 -8.30
CA GLN A 107 -10.13 50.67 -9.42
C GLN A 107 -9.34 50.00 -10.57
N PRO A 108 -9.55 50.40 -11.84
CA PRO A 108 -8.72 49.96 -12.96
C PRO A 108 -7.23 50.22 -12.67
N TRP A 109 -6.35 49.34 -13.15
CA TRP A 109 -4.89 49.45 -13.01
C TRP A 109 -4.32 49.31 -11.59
N THR A 110 -5.12 48.84 -10.63
CA THR A 110 -4.64 48.60 -9.25
C THR A 110 -3.91 47.26 -9.14
N ASP A 111 -4.41 46.27 -9.89
CA ASP A 111 -3.87 44.94 -9.99
C ASP A 111 -3.78 44.59 -11.47
N VAL A 112 -2.66 43.99 -11.88
CA VAL A 112 -2.42 43.57 -13.26
C VAL A 112 -1.97 42.12 -13.25
N SER A 113 -2.71 41.28 -13.93
CA SER A 113 -2.36 39.90 -14.21
C SER A 113 -1.72 39.80 -15.59
N MET A 114 -0.71 38.93 -15.72
CA MET A 114 0.00 38.72 -16.98
C MET A 114 0.10 37.24 -17.25
N ASP A 115 -0.16 36.83 -18.50
CA ASP A 115 -0.03 35.45 -18.94
C ASP A 115 0.67 35.36 -20.30
N PHE A 116 1.31 34.23 -20.56
CA PHE A 116 1.97 33.93 -21.83
C PHE A 116 1.44 32.61 -22.38
N VAL A 117 0.75 32.68 -23.51
CA VAL A 117 0.43 31.49 -24.30
C VAL A 117 1.62 31.19 -25.21
N LEU A 118 2.33 30.11 -24.94
CA LEU A 118 3.52 29.68 -25.67
C LEU A 118 3.22 28.50 -26.61
N GLY A 119 4.10 28.27 -27.59
CA GLY A 119 4.07 27.08 -28.44
C GLY A 119 3.04 27.13 -29.58
N LEU A 120 2.66 28.33 -30.01
CA LEU A 120 1.74 28.51 -31.13
C LEU A 120 2.46 28.34 -32.48
N PRO A 121 1.73 27.98 -33.56
CA PRO A 121 2.29 27.99 -34.90
C PRO A 121 2.92 29.33 -35.25
N ARG A 122 4.13 29.31 -35.84
CA ARG A 122 4.83 30.54 -36.21
C ARG A 122 4.02 31.33 -37.24
N THR A 123 3.78 32.58 -36.90
CA THR A 123 3.27 33.57 -37.86
C THR A 123 4.32 33.86 -38.94
N ARG A 124 3.89 34.52 -40.03
CA ARG A 124 4.79 34.95 -41.11
C ARG A 124 5.92 35.87 -40.63
N HIS A 125 5.71 36.59 -39.51
CA HIS A 125 6.70 37.45 -38.88
C HIS A 125 7.52 36.73 -37.78
N GLY A 126 7.40 35.40 -37.67
CA GLY A 126 8.21 34.58 -36.78
C GLY A 126 7.80 34.59 -35.30
N LYS A 127 6.62 35.11 -34.96
CA LYS A 127 6.07 35.08 -33.59
C LYS A 127 5.31 33.78 -33.34
N ASP A 128 5.49 33.18 -32.15
CA ASP A 128 4.92 31.90 -31.71
C ASP A 128 4.31 31.94 -30.28
N SER A 129 4.09 33.16 -29.76
CA SER A 129 3.49 33.37 -28.45
C SER A 129 2.58 34.59 -28.42
N ILE A 130 1.64 34.58 -27.48
CA ILE A 130 0.74 35.70 -27.17
C ILE A 130 1.01 36.12 -25.72
N PHE A 131 1.10 37.43 -25.50
CA PHE A 131 1.14 38.04 -24.18
C PHE A 131 -0.24 38.59 -23.87
N ASP A 132 -0.84 38.12 -22.78
CA ASP A 132 -2.12 38.59 -22.26
C ASP A 132 -1.90 39.39 -20.98
N CYS A 133 -2.64 40.49 -20.83
CA CYS A 133 -2.54 41.40 -19.70
C CYS A 133 -3.95 41.83 -19.30
N GLY A 134 -4.40 41.46 -18.11
CA GLY A 134 -5.76 41.67 -17.61
C GLY A 134 -5.83 42.28 -16.23
#